data_AF-A0A920TZS9-F1
#
_entry.id   AF-A0A920TZS9-F1
#
_cell.length_a   1.000
_cell.length_b   1.000
_cell.length_c   1.000
_cell.angle_alpha   90.00
_cell.angle_beta   90.00
_cell.angle_gamma   90.00
#
_symmetry.space_group_name_H-M   'P 1'
#
loop_
_entity.id
_entity.type
_entity.pdbx_description
1 polymer ?
#
loop_
_entity_poly.entity_id
_entity_poly.type
_entity_poly.pdbx_seq_one_letter_code
_entity_poly.pdbx_strand_id
1 'polypeptide(L)' 'MDTTSIVMCRDNNLPVRVYDMNIPNALFKIVRGEDVGTLIS' A
#
# COMPACT_ATOMS: atom_id res chain seq x y z
N MET A 1 9.24 -4.23 -3.91
CA MET A 1 8.49 -5.38 -4.45
C MET A 1 9.16 -5.80 -5.75
N ASP A 2 9.34 -7.10 -5.98
CA ASP A 2 9.89 -7.63 -7.24
C ASP A 2 8.82 -7.66 -8.35
N THR A 3 9.24 -7.83 -9.61
CA THR A 3 8.36 -7.77 -10.79
C THR A 3 7.26 -8.83 -10.76
N THR A 4 7.58 -10.05 -10.35
CA THR A 4 6.62 -11.16 -10.29
C THR A 4 5.50 -10.87 -9.29
N SER A 5 5.85 -10.37 -8.11
CA SER A 5 4.89 -9.97 -7.08
C SER A 5 3.98 -8.83 -7.54
N ILE A 6 4.52 -7.82 -8.25
CA ILE A 6 3.71 -6.71 -8.79
C ILE A 6 2.70 -7.22 -9.83
N VAL A 7 3.15 -8.09 -10.74
CA VAL A 7 2.28 -8.66 -11.78
C VAL A 7 1.17 -9.49 -11.15
N MET A 8 1.48 -10.34 -10.16
CA MET A 8 0.47 -11.10 -9.42
C MET A 8 -0.58 -10.20 -8.77
N CYS A 9 -0.16 -9.13 -8.07
CA CYS A 9 -1.09 -8.20 -7.43
C CYS A 9 -2.01 -7.51 -8.44
N ARG A 10 -1.45 -7.06 -9.56
CA ARG A 10 -2.23 -6.41 -10.64
C ARG A 10 -3.23 -7.37 -11.27
N ASP A 11 -2.81 -8.58 -11.59
CA ASP A 11 -3.65 -9.58 -12.27
C ASP A 11 -4.80 -10.07 -11.38
N ASN A 12 -4.69 -9.94 -10.05
CA ASN A 12 -5.73 -10.28 -9.07
C ASN A 12 -6.45 -9.05 -8.49
N ASN A 13 -6.24 -7.86 -9.05
CA ASN A 13 -6.81 -6.59 -8.56
C ASN A 13 -6.59 -6.37 -7.05
N LEU A 14 -5.42 -6.75 -6.54
CA LEU A 14 -5.05 -6.58 -5.14
C LEU A 14 -4.45 -5.18 -4.94
N PRO A 15 -5.14 -4.28 -4.21
CA PRO A 15 -4.59 -2.97 -3.93
C PRO A 15 -3.39 -3.06 -2.99
N VAL A 16 -2.31 -2.35 -3.33
CA VAL A 16 -1.07 -2.28 -2.56
C VAL A 16 -0.89 -0.86 -2.05
N ARG A 17 -0.75 -0.70 -0.72
CA ARG A 17 -0.46 0.59 -0.08
C ARG A 17 0.99 0.65 0.37
N VAL A 18 1.74 1.59 -0.19
CA VAL A 18 3.14 1.86 0.19
C VAL A 18 3.18 3.09 1.07
N TYR A 19 3.76 2.97 2.27
CA TYR A 19 3.90 4.08 3.21
C TYR A 19 5.18 3.94 4.03
N ASP A 20 5.59 5.04 4.67
CA ASP A 20 6.75 5.06 5.56
C ASP A 20 6.35 4.60 6.98
N MET A 21 6.98 3.52 7.45
CA MET A 21 6.75 2.94 8.77
C MET A 21 7.36 3.78 9.91
N ASN A 22 8.33 4.65 9.60
CA ASN A 22 8.97 5.50 10.60
C ASN A 22 8.06 6.66 11.04
N ILE A 23 7.00 6.95 10.27
CA ILE A 23 6.03 7.98 10.63
C ILE A 23 5.10 7.41 11.71
N PRO A 24 5.09 7.98 12.92
CA PRO A 24 4.21 7.53 13.99
C PRO A 24 2.74 7.61 13.55
N ASN A 25 1.96 6.59 13.90
CA ASN A 25 0.54 6.46 13.56
C ASN A 25 0.20 6.37 12.07
N ALA A 26 1.18 6.24 11.15
CA ALA A 26 0.89 6.14 9.71
C ALA A 26 -0.02 4.95 9.39
N LEU A 27 0.25 3.77 9.95
CA LEU A 27 -0.59 2.59 9.76
C LEU A 27 -2.03 2.83 10.26
N PHE A 28 -2.18 3.45 11.42
CA PHE A 28 -3.50 3.72 12.00
C PHE A 28 -4.32 4.69 11.14
N LYS A 29 -3.67 5.71 10.58
CA LYS A 29 -4.28 6.65 9.63
C LYS A 29 -4.72 5.96 8.33
N ILE A 30 -3.89 5.05 7.79
CA ILE A 30 -4.21 4.26 6.60
C ILE A 30 -5.45 3.39 6.83
N VAL A 31 -5.51 2.69 7.96
CA VAL A 31 -6.67 1.83 8.30
C VAL A 31 -7.95 2.66 8.47
N ARG A 32 -7.84 3.93 8.89
CA ARG A 32 -8.95 4.88 8.95
C ARG A 32 -9.35 5.46 7.59
N GLY A 33 -8.66 5.12 6.50
CA GLY A 33 -8.92 5.62 5.16
C GLY A 33 -8.34 6.99 4.87
N GLU A 34 -7.41 7.49 5.71
CA GLU A 34 -6.69 8.73 5.41
C GLU A 34 -5.70 8.53 4.25
N ASP A 35 -5.49 9.58 3.46
CA ASP A 35 -4.58 9.54 2.33
C ASP A 35 -3.11 9.68 2.77
N VAL A 36 -2.58 8.61 3.37
CA VAL A 36 -1.16 8.46 3.73
C VAL A 36 -0.43 7.47 2.83
N GLY A 37 0.60 7.94 2.10
CA GLY A 37 1.43 7.11 1.22
C GLY A 37 0.88 7.02 -0.22
N THR A 38 1.21 5.94 -0.92
CA THR A 38 0.83 5.71 -2.32
C THR A 38 -0.03 4.45 -2.42
N LEU A 39 -1.21 4.59 -3.02
CA LEU A 39 -2.07 3.44 -3.37
C LEU A 39 -1.76 3.03 -4.81
N ILE A 40 -1.52 1.74 -5.01
CA ILE A 40 -1.34 1.12 -6.32
C ILE A 40 -2.51 0.13 -6.47
N SER A 41 -3.30 0.28 -7.53
CA SER A 41 -4.50 -0.52 -7.82
C SER A 41 -4.51 -0.98 -9.27
#